data_AF-A0A1Y4CZ17-F1
#
_entry.id   AF-A0A1Y4CZ17-F1
#
_cell.length_a   1.000
_cell.length_b   1.000
_cell.length_c   1.000
_cell.angle_alpha   90.00
_cell.angle_beta   90.00
_cell.angle_gamma   90.00
#
_symmetry.space_group_name_H-M   'P 1'
#
loop_
_entity.id
_entity.type
_entity.pdbx_description
1 polymer ?
#
loop_
_entity_poly.entity_id
_entity_poly.type
_entity_poly.pdbx_seq_one_letter_code
_entity_poly.pdbx_strand_id
1 'polypeptide(L)'
;MLINTGDDLNRTAEVLKQSKELAPGALQAIILTHSHPDHRGGGRVFLEGRTDVPVWRHKDFWAEQKVCKGWKRFLGHVLQGSSV
;
A
#
# COMPACT_ATOMS: atom_id res chain seq x y z
N MET A 1 9.08 13.10 4.97
CA MET A 1 7.68 12.64 4.88
C MET A 1 7.60 11.61 3.76
N LEU A 2 6.82 10.54 3.93
CA LEU A 2 6.64 9.49 2.92
C LEU A 2 5.17 9.45 2.46
N ILE A 3 4.93 9.32 1.15
CA ILE A 3 3.59 9.15 0.58
C ILE A 3 3.52 7.76 -0.04
N ASN A 4 2.67 6.90 0.52
CA ASN A 4 2.57 5.47 0.23
C ASN A 4 3.86 4.69 0.50
N THR A 5 3.75 3.37 0.57
CA THR A 5 4.84 2.53 1.07
C THR A 5 5.23 1.38 0.14
N GLY A 6 4.58 1.25 -1.03
CA GLY A 6 4.71 0.04 -1.84
C GLY A 6 4.08 -1.19 -1.16
N ASP A 7 4.25 -2.36 -1.75
CA ASP A 7 3.86 -3.68 -1.23
C ASP A 7 4.97 -4.74 -1.26
N ASP A 8 5.97 -4.59 -2.14
CA ASP A 8 7.16 -5.43 -2.15
C ASP A 8 8.11 -5.07 -1.00
N LEU A 9 8.22 -5.95 0.00
CA LEU A 9 9.03 -5.71 1.20
C LEU A 9 10.53 -5.63 0.91
N ASN A 10 11.03 -6.42 -0.04
CA ASN A 10 12.45 -6.41 -0.39
C ASN A 10 12.83 -5.09 -1.05
N ARG A 11 12.03 -4.68 -2.04
CA ARG A 11 12.21 -3.39 -2.71
C ARG A 11 12.01 -2.22 -1.77
N THR A 12 11.08 -2.33 -0.83
CA THR A 12 10.85 -1.31 0.20
C THR A 12 12.06 -1.14 1.11
N ALA A 13 12.73 -2.23 1.50
CA ALA A 13 13.95 -2.17 2.30
C ALA A 13 15.11 -1.47 1.56
N GLU A 14 15.25 -1.74 0.25
CA GLU A 14 16.21 -1.05 -0.60
C GLU A 14 15.92 0.46 -0.68
N VAL A 15 14.66 0.83 -0.89
CA VAL A 15 14.23 2.23 -0.90
C VAL A 15 14.48 2.90 0.45
N LEU A 16 14.22 2.23 1.58
CA LEU A 16 14.56 2.76 2.90
C LEU A 16 16.05 3.07 3.00
N LYS A 17 16.92 2.17 2.55
CA LYS A 17 18.38 2.39 2.53
C LYS A 17 18.74 3.61 1.67
N GLN A 18 18.27 3.65 0.43
CA GLN A 18 18.53 4.76 -0.51
C GLN A 18 17.99 6.10 0.02
N SER A 19 16.82 6.10 0.64
CA SER A 19 16.21 7.32 1.18
C SER A 19 17.06 7.97 2.28
N LYS A 20 17.75 7.17 3.11
CA LYS A 20 18.64 7.68 4.16
C LYS A 20 19.87 8.38 3.58
N GLU A 21 20.32 7.96 2.40
CA GLU A 21 21.45 8.57 1.69
C GLU A 21 21.02 9.86 0.96
N LEU A 22 19.86 9.85 0.30
CA LEU A 22 19.37 10.96 -0.53
C LEU A 22 18.69 12.09 0.27
N ALA A 23 17.99 11.73 1.34
CA ALA A 23 17.20 12.65 2.14
C ALA A 23 17.51 12.43 3.62
N PRO A 24 18.68 12.89 4.09
CA PRO A 24 19.09 12.71 5.47
C PRO A 24 18.10 13.41 6.41
N GLY A 25 17.55 12.64 7.34
CA GLY A 25 16.57 13.14 8.31
C GLY A 25 15.71 12.02 8.88
N ALA A 26 15.01 12.30 9.98
CA ALA A 26 14.06 11.36 10.55
C ALA A 26 12.76 11.36 9.72
N LEU A 27 12.20 10.17 9.48
CA LEU A 27 10.85 10.08 8.91
C LEU A 27 9.85 10.61 9.94
N GLN A 28 9.20 11.72 9.58
CA GLN A 28 8.25 12.45 10.44
C GLN A 28 6.80 11.98 10.31
N ALA A 29 6.40 11.41 9.17
CA ALA A 29 5.03 10.96 8.92
C ALA A 29 4.96 10.08 7.66
N ILE A 30 3.97 9.18 7.64
CA ILE A 30 3.53 8.45 6.44
C ILE A 30 2.12 8.91 6.08
N ILE A 31 1.87 9.18 4.81
CA ILE A 31 0.54 9.48 4.28
C ILE A 31 0.15 8.37 3.32
N LEU A 32 -0.99 7.71 3.56
CA LEU A 32 -1.55 6.69 2.68
C LEU A 32 -2.65 7.32 1.84
N THR A 33 -2.52 7.25 0.51
CA THR A 33 -3.46 7.93 -0.39
C THR A 33 -4.79 7.18 -0.54
N HIS A 34 -4.74 5.86 -0.58
CA HIS A 34 -5.90 4.97 -0.59
C HIS A 34 -5.51 3.56 -0.11
N SER A 35 -6.48 2.68 0.07
CA SER A 35 -6.29 1.45 0.86
C SER A 35 -5.80 0.20 0.14
N HIS A 36 -5.50 0.29 -1.16
CA HIS A 36 -4.95 -0.85 -1.89
C HIS A 36 -3.59 -1.28 -1.31
N PRO A 37 -3.28 -2.59 -1.35
CA PRO A 37 -2.05 -3.13 -0.78
C PRO A 37 -0.77 -2.44 -1.26
N ASP A 38 -0.67 -2.08 -2.54
CA ASP A 38 0.46 -1.38 -3.17
C ASP A 38 0.74 0.01 -2.59
N HIS A 39 -0.20 0.57 -1.82
CA HIS A 39 -0.03 1.85 -1.16
C HIS A 39 0.38 1.74 0.31
N ARG A 40 0.18 0.58 0.96
CA ARG A 40 0.31 0.41 2.42
C ARG A 40 1.14 -0.78 2.88
N GLY A 41 1.48 -1.72 1.99
CA GLY A 41 2.08 -3.01 2.33
C GLY A 41 3.48 -2.89 2.93
N GLY A 42 4.32 -2.02 2.36
CA GLY A 42 5.68 -1.76 2.83
C GLY A 42 5.76 -0.93 4.12
N GLY A 43 4.64 -0.44 4.66
CA GLY A 43 4.63 0.37 5.89
C GLY A 43 5.32 -0.32 7.07
N ARG A 44 5.26 -1.66 7.14
CA ARG A 44 5.99 -2.45 8.14
C ARG A 44 7.49 -2.16 8.15
N VAL A 45 8.12 -2.01 6.98
CA VAL A 45 9.57 -1.77 6.87
C VAL A 45 9.96 -0.39 7.42
N PHE A 46 9.13 0.63 7.16
CA PHE A 46 9.38 1.99 7.64
C PHE A 46 9.07 2.20 9.13
N LEU A 47 8.20 1.36 9.70
CA LEU A 47 7.69 1.49 11.06
C LEU A 47 8.27 0.44 12.03
N GLU A 48 9.14 -0.46 11.56
CA GLU A 48 9.71 -1.49 12.41
C GLU A 48 10.48 -0.88 13.60
N GLY A 49 10.06 -1.26 14.81
CA GLY A 49 10.62 -0.70 16.05
C GLY A 49 10.26 0.75 16.34
N ARG A 50 9.34 1.37 15.58
CA ARG A 50 8.95 2.78 15.72
C ARG A 50 7.49 2.94 16.12
N THR A 51 7.26 3.74 17.15
CA THR A 51 5.93 4.12 17.64
C THR A 51 5.68 5.63 17.54
N ASP A 52 6.69 6.39 17.11
CA ASP A 52 6.72 7.85 17.07
C ASP A 52 6.27 8.43 15.71
N VAL A 53 6.07 7.59 14.69
CA VAL A 53 5.69 8.02 13.34
C VAL A 53 4.17 8.01 13.17
N PRO A 54 3.52 9.17 13.03
CA PRO A 54 2.10 9.21 12.68
C PRO A 54 1.86 8.69 11.26
N VAL A 55 0.80 7.91 11.10
CA VAL A 55 0.30 7.43 9.80
C VAL A 55 -1.05 8.08 9.52
N TRP A 56 -1.11 8.90 8.49
CA TRP A 56 -2.31 9.63 8.07
C TRP A 56 -3.01 8.92 6.93
N ARG A 57 -4.34 8.91 6.96
CA ARG A 57 -5.24 8.35 5.95
C ARG A 57 -6.58 9.09 6.00
N HIS A 58 -7.34 9.09 4.91
CA HIS A 58 -8.68 9.66 4.94
C HIS A 58 -9.64 8.80 5.79
N LYS A 59 -10.74 9.40 6.26
CA LYS A 59 -11.69 8.76 7.19
C LYS A 59 -12.32 7.46 6.67
N ASP A 60 -12.48 7.35 5.35
CA ASP A 60 -13.15 6.22 4.69
C ASP A 60 -12.17 5.20 4.08
N PHE A 61 -10.89 5.22 4.50
CA PHE A 61 -9.80 4.43 3.90
C PHE A 61 -10.19 2.99 3.60
N TRP A 62 -10.72 2.26 4.57
CA TRP A 62 -11.04 0.85 4.39
C TRP A 62 -12.26 0.57 3.52
N ALA A 63 -13.09 1.58 3.21
CA ALA A 63 -14.27 1.40 2.38
C ALA A 63 -13.89 1.11 0.91
N GLU A 64 -12.70 1.53 0.47
CA GLU A 64 -12.22 1.38 -0.90
C GLU A 64 -11.75 -0.05 -1.21
N GLN A 65 -11.40 -0.85 -0.20
CA GLN A 65 -11.05 -2.26 -0.39
C GLN A 65 -12.23 -3.14 -0.83
N LYS A 66 -13.46 -2.60 -0.85
CA LYS A 66 -14.61 -3.32 -1.36
C LYS A 66 -14.39 -3.59 -2.85
N VAL A 67 -14.19 -4.88 -3.16
CA VAL A 67 -14.08 -5.47 -4.51
C VAL A 67 -14.84 -4.63 -5.53
N CYS A 68 -14.12 -4.06 -6.48
CA CYS A 68 -14.69 -3.42 -7.66
C CYS A 68 -15.78 -4.32 -8.24
N LYS A 69 -17.06 -3.96 -8.03
CA LYS A 69 -18.22 -4.68 -8.61
C LYS A 69 -18.11 -4.78 -10.14
N GLY A 70 -17.30 -3.94 -10.78
CA GLY A 70 -16.99 -3.99 -12.21
C GLY A 70 -16.26 -5.25 -12.67
N TRP A 71 -15.51 -5.94 -11.80
CA TRP A 71 -14.80 -7.17 -12.17
C TRP A 71 -15.67 -8.43 -12.15
N LYS A 72 -16.85 -8.39 -11.50
CA LYS A 72 -17.84 -9.46 -11.62
C LYS A 72 -18.36 -9.61 -13.06
N ARG A 73 -18.29 -8.55 -13.89
CA ARG A 73 -18.69 -8.61 -15.30
C ARG A 73 -17.62 -9.17 -16.23
N PHE A 74 -16.34 -9.13 -15.83
CA PHE A 74 -15.24 -9.67 -16.64
C PHE A 74 -15.03 -11.17 -16.38
N LEU A 75 -15.16 -11.63 -15.13
CA LEU A 75 -15.05 -13.05 -14.77
C LEU A 75 -16.33 -13.86 -15.10
N GLY A 76 -17.48 -13.21 -15.25
CA GLY A 76 -18.72 -13.87 -15.67
C GLY A 76 -18.68 -14.42 -17.11
N HIS A 77 -17.83 -13.85 -17.97
CA HIS A 77 -17.66 -14.33 -19.36
C HIS A 77 -16.52 -15.36 -19.52
N VAL A 78 -15.59 -15.47 -18.56
CA VAL A 78 -14.49 -16.45 -18.62
C VAL A 78 -14.92 -17.82 -18.05
N LEU A 79 -16.00 -17.89 -17.27
CA LEU A 79 -16.49 -19.13 -16.67
C LEU A 79 -17.79 -19.70 -17.28
N GLN A 80 -18.29 -19.13 -18.38
CA GLN A 80 -19.43 -19.68 -19.16
C GLN A 80 -18.99 -20.38 -20.46
N GLY A 81 -17.75 -20.85 -20.51
CA GLY A 81 -17.20 -21.58 -21.66
C GLY A 81 -16.75 -22.98 -21.29
N SER A 82 -17.62 -23.79 -20.69
CA SER A 82 -17.63 -25.26 -20.77
C SER A 82 -18.84 -25.77 -19.97
N SER A 83 -19.97 -25.95 -20.64
CA SER A 83 -20.97 -26.94 -20.23
C SER A 83 -20.72 -28.19 -21.07
N VAL A 84 -20.81 -29.36 -20.45
CA VAL A 84 -21.54 -30.45 -21.10
C VAL A 84 -23.02 -30.24 -20.84
#